data_AF-A0AAD4CBD8-F1
#
_entry.id   AF-A0AAD4CBD8-F1
#
_cell.length_a   1.000
_cell.length_b   1.000
_cell.length_c   1.000
_cell.angle_alpha   90.00
_cell.angle_beta   90.00
_cell.angle_gamma   90.00
#
_symmetry.space_group_name_H-M   'P 1'
#
loop_
_entity.id
_entity.type
_entity.pdbx_description
1 polymer ?
#
loop_
_entity_poly.entity_id
_entity_poly.type
_entity_poly.pdbx_seq_one_letter_code
_entity_poly.pdbx_strand_id
1 'polypeptide(L)'
;MSSLNKSQSCREQLCEKLKGQEFIMPDLTALLPGWKSAVNPHYKASKRQYISWASNLTDDKDLQRVLLHTDWTLLTAYWYPEASQERLTILSIFMGWGFAFDESFDLAIGNKHDLIAGKHIADTLWAVNTSLTHPYPSAKDLMTEIGRWEVARWFCDIGLEISKELNAGIKMFLDEHLVKLTEYTNAETLAEFKYQLTQTVKEIGIVYLRHQSGGIPNLDEFNNSRKWTVGSVPFFALIE
;
A
#
# COMPACT_ATOMS: atom_id res chain seq x y z
N MET A 1 -25.44 42.46 -13.04
CA MET A 1 -24.67 42.68 -11.79
C MET A 1 -25.23 41.69 -10.78
N SER A 2 -24.58 40.64 -10.31
CA SER A 2 -23.17 40.38 -10.06
C SER A 2 -22.95 38.87 -10.24
N SER A 3 -22.09 38.47 -11.18
CA SER A 3 -21.53 37.12 -11.20
C SER A 3 -20.57 37.01 -10.03
N LEU A 4 -20.97 36.28 -8.99
CA LEU A 4 -20.08 35.90 -7.90
C LEU A 4 -18.88 35.15 -8.49
N ASN A 5 -17.76 35.86 -8.64
CA ASN A 5 -16.45 35.27 -8.87
C ASN A 5 -16.19 34.30 -7.71
N LYS A 6 -16.39 33.00 -7.93
CA LYS A 6 -15.77 31.98 -7.08
C LYS A 6 -14.27 32.25 -7.17
N SER A 7 -13.64 32.66 -6.06
CA SER A 7 -12.20 32.83 -6.04
C SER A 7 -11.57 31.49 -6.41
N GLN A 8 -10.87 31.46 -7.54
CA GLN A 8 -10.14 30.29 -8.01
C GLN A 8 -9.17 29.83 -6.91
N SER A 9 -9.23 28.55 -6.54
CA SER A 9 -8.38 27.96 -5.50
C SER A 9 -6.90 28.11 -5.87
N CYS A 10 -6.02 28.10 -4.87
CA CYS A 10 -4.56 28.14 -5.08
C CYS A 10 -4.10 27.02 -6.04
N ARG A 11 -4.75 25.85 -5.97
CA ARG A 11 -4.49 24.70 -6.86
C ARG A 11 -4.80 25.00 -8.32
N GLU A 12 -5.98 25.54 -8.59
CA GLU A 12 -6.40 25.87 -9.96
C GLU A 12 -5.48 26.94 -10.58
N GLN A 13 -5.04 27.92 -9.78
CA GLN A 13 -4.08 28.94 -10.23
C GLN A 13 -2.71 28.33 -10.59
N LEU A 14 -2.23 27.37 -9.80
CA LEU A 14 -0.98 26.67 -10.11
C LEU A 14 -1.10 25.79 -11.36
N CYS A 15 -2.21 25.06 -11.51
CA CYS A 15 -2.47 24.26 -12.70
C CYS A 15 -2.45 25.09 -13.99
N GLU A 16 -3.09 26.28 -13.98
CA GLU A 16 -3.06 27.18 -15.13
C GLU A 16 -1.64 27.69 -15.45
N LYS A 17 -0.81 27.93 -14.43
CA LYS A 17 0.60 28.33 -14.65
C LYS A 17 1.43 27.24 -15.31
N LEU A 18 1.22 25.98 -14.94
CA LEU A 18 2.00 24.84 -15.43
C LEU A 18 1.52 24.34 -16.80
N LYS A 19 0.31 24.71 -17.21
CA LYS A 19 -0.30 24.23 -18.45
C LYS A 19 0.52 24.64 -19.68
N GLY A 20 0.89 23.66 -20.49
CA GLY A 20 1.70 23.87 -21.71
C GLY A 20 3.19 24.06 -21.45
N GLN A 21 3.66 23.96 -20.20
CA GLN A 21 5.09 23.90 -19.92
C GLN A 21 5.63 22.49 -20.18
N GLU A 22 6.85 22.40 -20.68
CA GLU A 22 7.57 21.14 -20.85
C GLU A 22 8.54 20.93 -19.69
N PHE A 23 8.59 19.70 -19.18
CA PHE A 23 9.55 19.27 -18.17
C PHE A 23 10.37 18.11 -18.71
N ILE A 24 11.69 18.27 -18.73
CA ILE A 24 12.61 17.20 -19.10
C ILE A 24 13.02 16.50 -17.81
N MET A 25 12.59 15.25 -17.65
CA MET A 25 13.04 14.41 -16.55
C MET A 25 14.54 14.13 -16.72
N PRO A 26 15.39 14.43 -15.72
CA PRO A 26 16.80 14.09 -15.81
C PRO A 26 17.00 12.58 -15.81
N ASP A 27 18.13 12.12 -16.34
CA ASP A 27 18.52 10.71 -16.22
C ASP A 27 18.78 10.36 -14.76
N LEU A 28 17.80 9.70 -14.14
CA LEU A 28 17.87 9.28 -12.74
C LEU A 28 18.88 8.15 -12.53
N THR A 29 19.21 7.36 -13.56
CA THR A 29 20.18 6.27 -13.45
C THR A 29 21.60 6.81 -13.34
N ALA A 30 21.90 7.89 -14.06
CA ALA A 30 23.16 8.61 -13.93
C ALA A 30 23.36 9.21 -12.53
N LEU A 31 22.28 9.52 -11.81
CA LEU A 31 22.31 10.02 -10.43
C LEU A 31 22.56 8.92 -9.38
N LEU A 32 22.45 7.64 -9.77
CA LEU A 32 22.54 6.49 -8.86
C LEU A 32 23.51 5.40 -9.40
N PRO A 33 24.79 5.73 -9.66
CA PRO A 33 25.73 4.85 -10.38
C PRO A 33 26.06 3.53 -9.67
N GLY A 34 25.81 3.44 -8.36
CA GLY A 34 26.01 2.23 -7.55
C GLY A 34 24.78 1.33 -7.47
N TRP A 35 23.63 1.75 -8.02
CA TRP A 35 22.38 1.01 -7.88
C TRP A 35 22.37 -0.21 -8.81
N LYS A 36 22.66 -1.39 -8.24
CA LYS A 36 22.54 -2.65 -8.96
C LYS A 36 21.06 -3.03 -9.04
N SER A 37 20.54 -3.09 -10.26
CA SER A 37 19.19 -3.58 -10.53
C SER A 37 19.26 -5.04 -10.96
N ALA A 38 18.45 -5.89 -10.33
CA ALA A 38 18.20 -7.25 -10.76
C ALA A 38 16.69 -7.50 -10.73
N VAL A 39 16.21 -8.37 -11.61
CA VAL A 39 14.82 -8.84 -11.59
C VAL A 39 14.83 -10.20 -10.93
N ASN A 40 13.97 -10.38 -9.92
CA ASN A 40 13.82 -11.66 -9.24
C ASN A 40 13.56 -12.82 -10.25
N PRO A 41 14.30 -13.94 -10.18
CA PRO A 41 14.15 -15.07 -11.12
C PRO A 41 12.76 -15.70 -11.10
N HIS A 42 12.01 -15.54 -10.01
CA HIS A 42 10.66 -16.07 -9.83
C HIS A 42 9.55 -15.15 -10.40
N TYR A 43 9.89 -13.97 -10.95
CA TYR A 43 8.94 -12.98 -11.48
C TYR A 43 7.82 -13.61 -12.32
N LYS A 44 8.15 -14.45 -13.31
CA LYS A 44 7.14 -15.05 -14.20
C LYS A 44 6.17 -15.96 -13.46
N ALA A 45 6.62 -16.68 -12.43
CA ALA A 45 5.79 -17.57 -11.65
C ALA A 45 4.89 -16.79 -10.69
N SER A 46 5.44 -15.82 -9.96
CA SER A 46 4.68 -14.94 -9.08
C SER A 46 3.67 -14.09 -9.85
N LYS A 47 3.99 -13.64 -11.06
CA LYS A 47 3.05 -12.86 -11.91
C LYS A 47 1.82 -13.68 -12.30
N ARG A 48 1.98 -14.98 -12.58
CA ARG A 48 0.83 -15.86 -12.87
C ARG A 48 -0.07 -16.01 -11.66
N GLN A 49 0.51 -16.19 -10.47
CA GLN A 49 -0.25 -16.27 -9.21
C GLN A 49 -0.96 -14.95 -8.90
N TYR A 50 -0.26 -13.81 -9.08
CA TYR A 50 -0.82 -12.48 -8.91
C TYR A 50 -2.03 -12.24 -9.83
N ILE A 51 -1.90 -12.50 -11.13
CA ILE A 51 -3.01 -12.33 -12.10
C ILE A 51 -4.20 -13.22 -11.72
N SER A 52 -3.93 -14.47 -11.31
CA SER A 52 -4.98 -15.38 -10.84
C SER A 52 -5.70 -14.85 -9.61
N TRP A 53 -4.99 -14.23 -8.67
CA TRP A 53 -5.60 -13.57 -7.52
C TRP A 53 -6.42 -12.35 -7.94
N ALA A 54 -5.80 -11.41 -8.66
CA ALA A 54 -6.41 -10.15 -9.06
C ALA A 54 -7.68 -10.32 -9.92
N SER A 55 -7.67 -11.29 -10.83
CA SER A 55 -8.82 -11.53 -11.73
C SER A 55 -10.06 -12.08 -11.01
N ASN A 56 -9.89 -12.64 -9.81
CA ASN A 56 -10.97 -13.23 -9.02
C ASN A 56 -11.33 -12.40 -7.78
N LEU A 57 -10.68 -11.24 -7.59
CA LEU A 57 -10.78 -10.48 -6.34
C LEU A 57 -12.04 -9.61 -6.25
N THR A 58 -12.50 -9.05 -7.37
CA THR A 58 -13.64 -8.13 -7.42
C THR A 58 -14.26 -8.08 -8.81
N ASP A 59 -15.53 -7.73 -8.89
CA ASP A 59 -16.24 -7.41 -10.13
C ASP A 59 -16.21 -5.90 -10.47
N ASP A 60 -15.66 -5.06 -9.58
CA ASP A 60 -15.48 -3.63 -9.82
C ASP A 60 -14.44 -3.39 -10.92
N LYS A 61 -14.87 -2.82 -12.05
CA LYS A 61 -14.02 -2.61 -13.22
C LYS A 61 -12.93 -1.56 -13.01
N ASP A 62 -13.16 -0.59 -12.13
CA ASP A 62 -12.17 0.44 -11.84
C ASP A 62 -11.05 -0.15 -10.98
N LEU A 63 -11.41 -0.91 -9.95
CA LEU A 63 -10.43 -1.61 -9.12
C LEU A 63 -9.72 -2.74 -9.88
N GLN A 64 -10.42 -3.50 -10.73
CA GLN A 64 -9.77 -4.47 -11.62
C GLN A 64 -8.73 -3.81 -12.53
N ARG A 65 -9.02 -2.60 -13.04
CA ARG A 65 -8.06 -1.86 -13.87
C ARG A 65 -6.81 -1.51 -13.08
N VAL A 66 -6.95 -1.01 -11.85
CA VAL A 66 -5.80 -0.73 -10.98
C VAL A 66 -4.96 -1.99 -10.76
N LEU A 67 -5.61 -3.12 -10.48
CA LEU A 67 -4.92 -4.38 -10.20
C LEU A 67 -4.24 -4.99 -11.44
N LEU A 68 -4.81 -4.86 -12.64
CA LEU A 68 -4.35 -5.58 -13.83
C LEU A 68 -3.61 -4.71 -14.86
N HIS A 69 -3.77 -3.39 -14.84
CA HIS A 69 -3.13 -2.50 -15.84
C HIS A 69 -1.64 -2.30 -15.58
N THR A 70 -1.23 -2.32 -14.32
CA THR A 70 0.16 -2.15 -13.91
C THR A 70 0.79 -3.49 -13.55
N ASP A 71 2.06 -3.68 -13.92
CA ASP A 71 2.80 -4.89 -13.56
C ASP A 71 3.40 -4.78 -12.15
N TRP A 72 2.55 -4.95 -11.14
CA TRP A 72 2.94 -4.88 -9.73
C TRP A 72 3.99 -5.93 -9.37
N THR A 73 3.95 -7.11 -10.01
CA THR A 73 4.96 -8.16 -9.81
C THR A 73 6.31 -7.75 -10.36
N LEU A 74 6.37 -7.03 -11.49
CA LEU A 74 7.65 -6.55 -11.99
C LEU A 74 8.27 -5.52 -11.05
N LEU A 75 7.45 -4.60 -10.50
CA LEU A 75 7.91 -3.62 -9.52
C LEU A 75 8.50 -4.30 -8.27
N THR A 76 7.79 -5.24 -7.68
CA THR A 76 8.28 -5.97 -6.50
C THR A 76 9.46 -6.88 -6.85
N ALA A 77 9.53 -7.44 -8.06
CA ALA A 77 10.69 -8.23 -8.49
C ALA A 77 11.99 -7.40 -8.58
N TYR A 78 11.89 -6.09 -8.81
CA TYR A 78 13.02 -5.17 -8.73
C TYR A 78 13.39 -4.80 -7.29
N TRP A 79 12.41 -4.73 -6.39
CA TRP A 79 12.65 -4.39 -4.98
C TRP A 79 13.23 -5.56 -4.19
N TYR A 80 12.83 -6.78 -4.55
CA TYR A 80 13.18 -8.01 -3.84
C TYR A 80 13.80 -9.03 -4.80
N PRO A 81 14.99 -8.77 -5.36
CA PRO A 81 15.59 -9.65 -6.36
C PRO A 81 15.92 -11.06 -5.84
N GLU A 82 16.05 -11.23 -4.53
CA GLU A 82 16.47 -12.48 -3.88
C GLU A 82 15.34 -13.19 -3.12
N ALA A 83 14.13 -12.62 -3.07
CA ALA A 83 13.00 -13.24 -2.38
C ALA A 83 12.61 -14.59 -3.03
N SER A 84 12.12 -15.52 -2.20
CA SER A 84 11.50 -16.74 -2.71
C SER A 84 10.26 -16.40 -3.55
N GLN A 85 9.81 -17.36 -4.37
CA GLN A 85 8.61 -17.19 -5.18
C GLN A 85 7.38 -16.83 -4.32
N GLU A 86 7.21 -17.51 -3.18
CA GLU A 86 6.08 -17.35 -2.26
C GLU A 86 6.06 -15.93 -1.68
N ARG A 87 7.21 -15.48 -1.16
CA ARG A 87 7.36 -14.12 -0.62
C ARG A 87 7.15 -13.06 -1.69
N LEU A 88 7.72 -13.25 -2.88
CA LEU A 88 7.52 -12.34 -4.00
C LEU A 88 6.03 -12.24 -4.41
N THR A 89 5.30 -13.36 -4.40
CA THR A 89 3.85 -13.36 -4.67
C THR A 89 3.11 -12.54 -3.62
N ILE A 90 3.36 -12.77 -2.31
CA ILE A 90 2.71 -12.01 -1.23
C ILE A 90 3.01 -10.51 -1.35
N LEU A 91 4.27 -10.15 -1.59
CA LEU A 91 4.69 -8.75 -1.79
C LEU A 91 4.00 -8.11 -3.00
N SER A 92 3.83 -8.87 -4.09
CA SER A 92 3.12 -8.39 -5.29
C SER A 92 1.64 -8.15 -5.03
N ILE A 93 0.99 -9.05 -4.28
CA ILE A 93 -0.39 -8.93 -3.87
C ILE A 93 -0.56 -7.71 -2.95
N PHE A 94 0.33 -7.54 -1.97
CA PHE A 94 0.33 -6.38 -1.07
C PHE A 94 0.54 -5.06 -1.83
N MET A 95 1.43 -5.03 -2.82
CA MET A 95 1.62 -3.87 -3.71
C MET A 95 0.34 -3.54 -4.46
N GLY A 96 -0.28 -4.51 -5.14
CA GLY A 96 -1.53 -4.28 -5.86
C GLY A 96 -2.67 -3.80 -4.94
N TRP A 97 -2.77 -4.38 -3.73
CA TRP A 97 -3.72 -3.93 -2.71
C TRP A 97 -3.49 -2.49 -2.29
N GLY A 98 -2.23 -2.07 -2.04
CA GLY A 98 -1.91 -0.71 -1.62
C GLY A 98 -2.37 0.35 -2.62
N PHE A 99 -2.19 0.09 -3.91
CA PHE A 99 -2.69 0.97 -4.98
C PHE A 99 -4.22 0.93 -5.12
N ALA A 100 -4.84 -0.24 -4.98
CA ALA A 100 -6.31 -0.33 -4.96
C ALA A 100 -6.90 0.41 -3.75
N PHE A 101 -6.23 0.39 -2.60
CA PHE A 101 -6.59 1.14 -1.40
C PHE A 101 -6.48 2.65 -1.63
N ASP A 102 -5.38 3.12 -2.23
CA ASP A 102 -5.22 4.54 -2.56
C ASP A 102 -6.35 5.03 -3.51
N GLU A 103 -6.58 4.31 -4.61
CA GLU A 103 -7.62 4.64 -5.60
C GLU A 103 -9.04 4.63 -5.00
N SER A 104 -9.28 3.75 -4.02
CA SER A 104 -10.61 3.62 -3.42
C SER A 104 -11.08 4.85 -2.64
N PHE A 105 -10.17 5.76 -2.26
CA PHE A 105 -10.55 7.08 -1.71
C PHE A 105 -11.09 8.00 -2.81
N ASP A 106 -10.52 7.94 -4.01
CA ASP A 106 -10.93 8.77 -5.15
C ASP A 106 -12.24 8.25 -5.78
N LEU A 107 -12.45 6.93 -5.78
CA LEU A 107 -13.69 6.28 -6.25
C LEU A 107 -14.88 6.49 -5.30
N ALA A 108 -14.63 6.88 -4.04
CA ALA A 108 -15.65 7.19 -3.06
C ALA A 108 -16.31 8.57 -3.32
N ILE A 109 -16.98 8.72 -4.47
CA ILE A 109 -17.60 9.97 -4.91
C ILE A 109 -18.95 10.19 -4.20
N GLY A 110 -19.07 11.25 -3.36
CA GLY A 110 -20.36 11.73 -2.84
C GLY A 110 -20.27 12.71 -1.65
N ASN A 111 -21.34 13.51 -1.43
CA ASN A 111 -21.46 14.64 -0.48
C ASN A 111 -21.18 14.37 1.03
N LYS A 112 -20.63 13.21 1.41
CA LYS A 112 -20.26 12.84 2.81
C LYS A 112 -18.81 12.34 2.90
N HIS A 113 -17.90 13.05 2.24
CA HIS A 113 -16.48 12.69 2.08
C HIS A 113 -15.78 12.35 3.41
N ASP A 114 -15.99 13.15 4.47
CA ASP A 114 -15.29 12.96 5.75
C ASP A 114 -15.71 11.67 6.48
N LEU A 115 -17.00 11.37 6.50
CA LEU A 115 -17.53 10.18 7.18
C LEU A 115 -17.16 8.90 6.43
N ILE A 116 -17.13 8.98 5.09
CA ILE A 116 -16.74 7.87 4.22
C ILE A 116 -15.25 7.56 4.39
N ALA A 117 -14.39 8.57 4.29
CA ALA A 117 -12.95 8.41 4.48
C ALA A 117 -12.63 7.90 5.90
N GLY A 118 -13.26 8.49 6.93
CA GLY A 118 -13.08 8.06 8.32
C GLY A 118 -13.46 6.60 8.55
N LYS A 119 -14.58 6.14 7.97
CA LYS A 119 -15.00 4.73 8.07
C LYS A 119 -14.08 3.80 7.29
N HIS A 120 -13.63 4.20 6.10
CA HIS A 120 -12.68 3.41 5.32
C HIS A 120 -11.37 3.21 6.10
N ILE A 121 -10.80 4.29 6.62
CA ILE A 121 -9.59 4.24 7.45
C ILE A 121 -9.80 3.33 8.66
N ALA A 122 -10.93 3.48 9.37
CA ALA A 122 -11.23 2.66 10.54
C ALA A 122 -11.33 1.16 10.20
N ASP A 123 -12.07 0.81 9.14
CA ASP A 123 -12.23 -0.56 8.67
C ASP A 123 -10.88 -1.17 8.25
N THR A 124 -10.03 -0.42 7.52
CA THR A 124 -8.69 -0.86 7.13
C THR A 124 -7.75 -1.01 8.32
N LEU A 125 -7.75 -0.06 9.26
CA LEU A 125 -6.94 -0.17 10.48
C LEU A 125 -7.37 -1.36 11.35
N TRP A 126 -8.66 -1.65 11.42
CA TRP A 126 -9.15 -2.86 12.06
C TRP A 126 -8.60 -4.10 11.37
N ALA A 127 -8.72 -4.19 10.03
CA ALA A 127 -8.20 -5.32 9.26
C ALA A 127 -6.68 -5.53 9.48
N VAL A 128 -5.90 -4.45 9.45
CA VAL A 128 -4.45 -4.46 9.73
C VAL A 128 -4.16 -4.97 11.14
N ASN A 129 -4.85 -4.44 12.15
CA ASN A 129 -4.62 -4.85 13.53
C ASN A 129 -4.96 -6.32 13.76
N THR A 130 -6.14 -6.73 13.30
CA THR A 130 -6.68 -8.06 13.59
C THR A 130 -5.89 -9.15 12.85
N SER A 131 -5.70 -9.01 11.53
CA SER A 131 -5.02 -10.04 10.73
C SER A 131 -3.54 -10.22 11.07
N LEU A 132 -2.86 -9.16 11.51
CA LEU A 132 -1.43 -9.24 11.88
C LEU A 132 -1.19 -9.76 13.31
N THR A 133 -2.14 -9.59 14.25
CA THR A 133 -1.94 -9.98 15.67
C THR A 133 -2.72 -11.20 16.13
N HIS A 134 -3.77 -11.60 15.40
CA HIS A 134 -4.55 -12.77 15.73
C HIS A 134 -4.82 -13.57 14.46
N PRO A 135 -4.25 -14.78 14.31
CA PRO A 135 -4.59 -15.62 13.17
C PRO A 135 -6.02 -16.15 13.40
N TYR A 136 -7.00 -15.43 12.86
CA TYR A 136 -8.28 -16.06 12.58
C TYR A 136 -8.04 -17.21 11.59
N PRO A 137 -8.77 -18.33 11.73
CA PRO A 137 -8.52 -19.51 10.89
C PRO A 137 -8.75 -19.23 9.39
N SER A 138 -9.53 -18.21 9.04
CA SER A 138 -9.65 -17.70 7.68
C SER A 138 -10.08 -16.23 7.62
N ALA A 139 -9.78 -15.52 6.53
CA ALA A 139 -10.30 -14.17 6.32
C ALA A 139 -11.83 -14.13 6.21
N LYS A 140 -12.46 -15.25 5.82
CA LYS A 140 -13.92 -15.38 5.76
C LYS A 140 -14.58 -15.14 7.13
N ASP A 141 -13.91 -15.51 8.21
CA ASP A 141 -14.37 -15.29 9.58
C ASP A 141 -14.19 -13.83 10.03
N LEU A 142 -13.25 -13.10 9.41
CA LEU A 142 -13.01 -11.66 9.63
C LEU A 142 -13.99 -10.77 8.84
N MET A 143 -14.46 -11.25 7.68
CA MET A 143 -15.30 -10.48 6.76
C MET A 143 -16.72 -10.20 7.27
N THR A 144 -17.18 -10.86 8.34
CA THR A 144 -18.50 -10.60 8.96
C THR A 144 -18.53 -9.34 9.82
N GLU A 145 -17.36 -8.85 10.27
CA GLU A 145 -17.23 -7.69 11.15
C GLU A 145 -16.85 -6.39 10.43
N ILE A 146 -16.22 -6.48 9.25
CA ILE A 146 -15.81 -5.32 8.45
C ILE A 146 -17.00 -4.75 7.67
N GLY A 147 -17.10 -3.42 7.68
CA GLY A 147 -18.08 -2.68 6.89
C GLY A 147 -17.92 -2.78 5.37
N ARG A 148 -18.62 -1.89 4.67
CA ARG A 148 -18.91 -1.90 3.22
C ARG A 148 -17.67 -1.94 2.30
N TRP A 149 -16.47 -1.65 2.79
CA TRP A 149 -15.26 -1.46 1.97
C TRP A 149 -14.56 -2.78 1.67
N GLU A 150 -14.63 -3.20 0.41
CA GLU A 150 -14.05 -4.47 -0.03
C GLU A 150 -12.53 -4.51 0.11
N VAL A 151 -11.88 -3.38 -0.16
CA VAL A 151 -10.42 -3.27 -0.10
C VAL A 151 -9.87 -3.48 1.31
N ALA A 152 -10.57 -3.02 2.34
CA ALA A 152 -10.22 -3.31 3.73
C ALA A 152 -10.29 -4.82 4.03
N ARG A 153 -11.29 -5.52 3.47
CA ARG A 153 -11.45 -6.96 3.64
C ARG A 153 -10.38 -7.78 2.92
N TRP A 154 -9.97 -7.34 1.72
CA TRP A 154 -8.89 -8.01 0.98
C TRP A 154 -7.58 -8.03 1.75
N PHE A 155 -7.33 -7.03 2.59
CA PHE A 155 -6.14 -7.01 3.43
C PHE A 155 -6.12 -8.16 4.44
N CYS A 156 -7.26 -8.68 4.89
CA CYS A 156 -7.28 -9.75 5.88
C CYS A 156 -6.52 -11.00 5.40
N ASP A 157 -6.70 -11.42 4.14
CA ASP A 157 -5.95 -12.54 3.57
C ASP A 157 -4.44 -12.22 3.52
N ILE A 158 -4.09 -11.00 3.10
CA ILE A 158 -2.70 -10.54 2.98
C ILE A 158 -2.01 -10.53 4.35
N GLY A 159 -2.65 -9.93 5.34
CA GLY A 159 -2.13 -9.83 6.70
C GLY A 159 -1.98 -11.19 7.37
N LEU A 160 -2.89 -12.14 7.13
CA LEU A 160 -2.76 -13.51 7.60
C LEU A 160 -1.55 -14.21 6.98
N GLU A 161 -1.32 -14.08 5.67
CA GLU A 161 -0.16 -14.68 5.01
C GLU A 161 1.17 -14.02 5.45
N ILE A 162 1.21 -12.69 5.60
CA ILE A 162 2.39 -11.98 6.16
C ILE A 162 2.67 -12.44 7.59
N SER A 163 1.64 -12.52 8.43
CA SER A 163 1.77 -13.00 9.81
C SER A 163 2.27 -14.44 9.85
N LYS A 164 1.73 -15.32 8.99
CA LYS A 164 2.19 -16.72 8.88
C LYS A 164 3.64 -16.80 8.44
N GLU A 165 4.07 -16.09 7.41
CA GLU A 165 5.45 -16.15 6.91
C GLU A 165 6.45 -15.66 7.97
N LEU A 166 6.18 -14.53 8.62
CA LEU A 166 7.04 -13.99 9.67
C LEU A 166 7.07 -14.90 10.91
N ASN A 167 5.94 -15.56 11.23
CA ASN A 167 5.86 -16.55 12.30
C ASN A 167 6.40 -17.95 11.89
N ALA A 168 6.41 -18.31 10.61
CA ALA A 168 6.91 -19.61 10.14
C ALA A 168 8.44 -19.65 10.09
N GLY A 169 9.09 -18.50 9.85
CA GLY A 169 10.52 -18.33 10.08
C GLY A 169 10.95 -18.71 11.50
N ILE A 170 10.05 -18.55 12.49
CA ILE A 170 10.25 -18.98 13.88
C ILE A 170 10.27 -20.52 13.98
N LYS A 171 9.42 -21.23 13.20
CA LYS A 171 9.23 -22.68 13.34
C LYS A 171 10.27 -23.54 12.62
N MET A 172 10.77 -23.12 11.45
CA MET A 172 11.83 -23.86 10.73
C MET A 172 13.20 -23.80 11.43
N PHE A 173 13.43 -22.78 12.25
CA PHE A 173 14.73 -22.53 12.91
C PHE A 173 14.82 -23.12 14.33
N LEU A 174 13.68 -23.46 14.95
CA LEU A 174 13.64 -24.18 16.23
C LEU A 174 14.26 -25.59 16.15
N ASP A 175 14.33 -26.16 14.95
CA ASP A 175 14.95 -27.47 14.71
C ASP A 175 16.49 -27.37 14.50
N GLU A 176 17.05 -26.19 14.25
CA GLU A 176 18.49 -25.95 14.00
C GLU A 176 19.04 -24.78 14.84
N HIS A 177 19.34 -25.04 16.12
CA HIS A 177 20.22 -24.28 17.02
C HIS A 177 20.59 -22.80 16.67
N LEU A 178 19.94 -21.81 17.33
CA LEU A 178 20.50 -20.55 17.93
C LEU A 178 19.37 -19.57 18.33
N VAL A 179 18.69 -19.85 19.45
CA VAL A 179 17.34 -19.35 19.79
C VAL A 179 17.32 -18.04 20.61
N LYS A 180 17.99 -16.95 20.20
CA LYS A 180 17.76 -15.65 20.90
C LYS A 180 17.78 -14.39 20.06
N LEU A 181 18.29 -14.41 18.83
CA LEU A 181 18.36 -13.20 18.00
C LEU A 181 17.25 -13.17 16.94
N THR A 182 16.89 -14.30 16.36
CA THR A 182 15.93 -14.42 15.26
C THR A 182 14.45 -14.33 15.68
N GLU A 183 14.10 -14.76 16.89
CA GLU A 183 12.75 -14.59 17.44
C GLU A 183 12.43 -13.11 17.73
N TYR A 184 13.44 -12.35 18.13
CA TYR A 184 13.32 -10.91 18.41
C TYR A 184 13.20 -10.13 17.10
N THR A 185 14.01 -10.47 16.07
CA THR A 185 13.94 -9.78 14.77
C THR A 185 12.59 -9.96 14.09
N ASN A 186 11.98 -11.16 14.06
CA ASN A 186 10.71 -11.33 13.34
C ASN A 186 9.51 -10.66 14.04
N ALA A 187 9.49 -10.67 15.39
CA ALA A 187 8.46 -9.98 16.15
C ALA A 187 8.63 -8.45 16.07
N GLU A 188 9.87 -7.95 16.09
CA GLU A 188 10.19 -6.54 15.87
C GLU A 188 9.86 -6.11 14.45
N THR A 189 10.20 -6.92 13.44
CA THR A 189 9.85 -6.69 12.03
C THR A 189 8.33 -6.65 11.82
N LEU A 190 7.58 -7.58 12.41
CA LEU A 190 6.11 -7.56 12.35
C LEU A 190 5.53 -6.32 13.07
N ALA A 191 6.08 -5.95 14.22
CA ALA A 191 5.66 -4.77 14.97
C ALA A 191 5.95 -3.47 14.20
N GLU A 192 7.13 -3.38 13.58
CA GLU A 192 7.55 -2.24 12.76
C GLU A 192 6.71 -2.16 11.48
N PHE A 193 6.52 -3.26 10.77
CA PHE A 193 5.62 -3.34 9.61
C PHE A 193 4.22 -2.86 9.96
N LYS A 194 3.66 -3.35 11.06
CA LYS A 194 2.34 -2.96 11.56
C LYS A 194 2.28 -1.46 11.89
N TYR A 195 3.31 -0.93 12.56
CA TYR A 195 3.40 0.49 12.89
C TYR A 195 3.44 1.36 11.63
N GLN A 196 4.34 1.05 10.70
CA GLN A 196 4.53 1.79 9.45
C GLN A 196 3.28 1.76 8.56
N LEU A 197 2.64 0.60 8.43
CA LEU A 197 1.40 0.46 7.67
C LEU A 197 0.25 1.25 8.31
N THR A 198 0.17 1.24 9.65
CA THR A 198 -0.81 2.04 10.39
C THR A 198 -0.62 3.55 10.14
N GLN A 199 0.63 4.04 10.13
CA GLN A 199 0.89 5.45 9.81
C GLN A 199 0.55 5.77 8.35
N THR A 200 0.89 4.89 7.42
CA THR A 200 0.58 5.03 5.99
C THR A 200 -0.92 5.17 5.75
N VAL A 201 -1.73 4.25 6.29
CA VAL A 201 -3.19 4.25 6.17
C VAL A 201 -3.80 5.55 6.73
N LYS A 202 -3.32 6.03 7.89
CA LYS A 202 -3.79 7.28 8.49
C LYS A 202 -3.44 8.49 7.63
N GLU A 203 -2.19 8.58 7.17
CA GLU A 203 -1.71 9.76 6.45
C GLU A 203 -2.34 9.89 5.06
N ILE A 204 -2.58 8.77 4.35
CA ILE A 204 -3.35 8.76 3.09
C ILE A 204 -4.72 9.39 3.31
N GLY A 205 -5.42 8.99 4.38
CA GLY A 205 -6.69 9.58 4.77
C GLY A 205 -6.62 11.09 5.04
N ILE A 206 -5.58 11.55 5.75
CA ILE A 206 -5.36 12.98 6.02
C ILE A 206 -5.13 13.76 4.73
N VAL A 207 -4.30 13.23 3.81
CA VAL A 207 -4.04 13.85 2.51
C VAL A 207 -5.32 13.94 1.67
N TYR A 208 -6.14 12.88 1.67
CA TYR A 208 -7.44 12.90 1.00
C TYR A 208 -8.32 14.04 1.53
N LEU A 209 -8.50 14.16 2.85
CA LEU A 209 -9.31 15.23 3.45
C LEU A 209 -8.75 16.63 3.12
N ARG A 210 -7.41 16.78 3.10
CA ARG A 210 -6.75 18.01 2.68
C ARG A 210 -7.05 18.35 1.21
N HIS A 211 -7.02 17.36 0.32
CA HIS A 211 -7.36 17.55 -1.09
C HIS A 211 -8.82 18.01 -1.25
N GLN A 212 -9.76 17.41 -0.51
CA GLN A 212 -11.17 17.77 -0.57
C GLN A 212 -11.44 19.20 -0.07
N SER A 213 -10.68 19.66 0.92
CA SER A 213 -10.75 21.05 1.41
C SER A 213 -10.03 22.07 0.51
N GLY A 214 -9.38 21.63 -0.57
CA GLY A 214 -8.64 22.50 -1.49
C GLY A 214 -7.31 23.03 -0.93
N GLY A 215 -6.81 22.47 0.18
CA GLY A 215 -5.55 22.85 0.80
C GLY A 215 -4.34 22.35 0.02
N ILE A 216 -3.32 23.21 -0.14
CA ILE A 216 -2.00 22.81 -0.63
C ILE A 216 -1.04 22.87 0.55
N PRO A 217 -0.34 21.77 0.89
CA PRO A 217 0.62 21.78 1.99
C PRO A 217 1.82 22.67 1.65
N ASN A 218 2.42 23.27 2.67
CA ASN A 218 3.77 23.83 2.53
C ASN A 218 4.82 22.71 2.40
N LEU A 219 6.09 23.07 2.14
CA LEU A 219 7.15 22.09 1.90
C LEU A 219 7.38 21.14 3.08
N ASP A 220 7.33 21.65 4.31
CA ASP A 220 7.57 20.84 5.52
C ASP A 220 6.40 19.89 5.78
N GLU A 221 5.17 20.38 5.62
CA GLU A 221 3.96 19.55 5.68
C GLU A 221 3.97 18.46 4.61
N PHE A 222 4.38 18.81 3.38
CA PHE A 222 4.51 17.86 2.28
C PHE A 222 5.56 16.79 2.61
N ASN A 223 6.76 17.17 3.02
CA ASN A 223 7.83 16.21 3.32
C ASN A 223 7.46 15.29 4.51
N ASN A 224 6.85 15.84 5.55
CA ASN A 224 6.41 15.07 6.72
C ASN A 224 5.29 14.08 6.39
N SER A 225 4.40 14.45 5.48
CA SER A 225 3.31 13.58 5.01
C SER A 225 3.82 12.54 4.01
N ARG A 226 4.67 12.96 3.06
CA ARG A 226 5.09 12.15 1.92
C ARG A 226 5.93 10.94 2.30
N LYS A 227 6.67 11.01 3.41
CA LYS A 227 7.39 9.85 3.95
C LYS A 227 6.45 8.66 4.22
N TRP A 228 5.19 8.91 4.53
CA TRP A 228 4.18 7.86 4.74
C TRP A 228 3.39 7.58 3.46
N THR A 229 2.93 8.61 2.75
CA THR A 229 2.03 8.43 1.59
C THR A 229 2.73 7.97 0.31
N VAL A 230 4.06 7.95 0.27
CA VAL A 230 4.79 7.24 -0.80
C VAL A 230 4.56 5.73 -0.75
N GLY A 231 4.13 5.21 0.40
CA GLY A 231 3.73 3.80 0.57
C GLY A 231 4.89 2.80 0.58
N SER A 232 6.14 3.24 0.36
CA SER A 232 7.32 2.36 0.32
C SER A 232 7.82 1.94 1.71
N VAL A 233 7.51 2.72 2.75
CA VAL A 233 8.07 2.48 4.10
C VAL A 233 7.68 1.09 4.64
N PRO A 234 6.40 0.66 4.64
CA PRO A 234 6.03 -0.70 5.07
C PRO A 234 6.75 -1.81 4.30
N PHE A 235 7.09 -1.59 3.02
CA PHE A 235 7.84 -2.56 2.23
C PHE A 235 9.29 -2.70 2.72
N PHE A 236 9.89 -1.63 3.23
CA PHE A 236 11.25 -1.69 3.78
C PHE A 236 11.33 -2.55 5.04
N ALA A 237 10.29 -2.56 5.87
CA ALA A 237 10.23 -3.51 6.99
C ALA A 237 10.23 -4.98 6.52
N LEU A 238 9.77 -5.27 5.30
CA LEU A 238 9.73 -6.63 4.75
C LEU A 238 10.97 -6.99 3.91
N ILE A 239 12.03 -6.17 3.95
CA ILE A 239 13.31 -6.48 3.28
C ILE A 239 14.14 -7.49 4.10
N GLU A 240 14.06 -7.43 5.42
CA GLU A 240 14.77 -8.31 6.37
C GLU A 240 14.09 -9.69 6.48
#